data_AF-A0A9P4Y731-F1
#
_entry.id   AF-A0A9P4Y731-F1
#
_cell.length_a   1.000
_cell.length_b   1.000
_cell.length_c   1.000
_cell.angle_alpha   90.00
_cell.angle_beta   90.00
_cell.angle_gamma   90.00
#
_symmetry.space_group_name_H-M   'P 1'
#
loop_
_entity.id
_entity.type
_entity.pdbx_description
1 polymer ?
#
loop_
_entity_poly.entity_id
_entity_poly.type
_entity_poly.pdbx_seq_one_letter_code
_entity_poly.pdbx_strand_id
1 'polypeptide(L)'
;MHVSIISAIAGLVAAGAVSACACTNNADAGRWVDSSSPGAVAADLATEGGGCRSGSEQGYMCVSITNPNESIEECMANFAINAQSYHSDWFLWTSIDCTDGDSTATLSITGSAPA
;
A
#
# COMPACT_ATOMS: atom_id res chain seq x y z
N MET A 1 -20.22 30.61 22.39
CA MET A 1 -20.42 29.16 22.55
C MET A 1 -19.75 28.47 21.37
N HIS A 2 -18.83 27.56 21.68
CA HIS A 2 -18.13 26.59 20.81
C HIS A 2 -17.27 27.13 19.66
N VAL A 3 -16.00 27.33 19.99
CA VAL A 3 -14.86 27.23 19.06
C VAL A 3 -14.54 25.74 18.94
N SER A 4 -14.70 25.15 17.77
CA SER A 4 -14.26 23.77 17.50
C SER A 4 -12.93 23.82 16.75
N ILE A 5 -11.85 23.66 17.51
CA ILE A 5 -10.51 23.32 17.03
C ILE A 5 -10.56 21.83 16.71
N ILE A 6 -10.36 21.43 15.45
CA ILE A 6 -10.10 20.04 15.11
C ILE A 6 -8.66 19.95 14.62
N SER A 7 -7.87 19.30 15.47
CA SER A 7 -6.45 19.07 15.42
C SER A 7 -6.00 18.46 14.09
N ALA A 8 -5.01 19.11 13.46
CA ALA A 8 -4.18 18.45 12.47
C ALA A 8 -3.31 17.40 13.18
N ILE A 9 -3.56 16.12 12.94
CA ILE A 9 -2.66 15.04 13.37
C ILE A 9 -1.68 14.83 12.22
N ALA A 10 -0.57 15.56 12.25
CA ALA A 10 0.61 15.24 11.47
C ALA A 10 1.22 13.97 12.09
N GLY A 11 0.94 12.82 11.49
CA GLY A 11 1.61 11.56 11.81
C GLY A 11 3.05 11.60 11.31
N LEU A 12 3.96 12.09 12.16
CA LEU A 12 5.40 12.01 11.92
C LEU A 12 5.89 10.63 12.35
N VAL A 13 6.25 9.78 11.38
CA VAL A 13 7.04 8.56 11.63
C VAL A 13 8.43 8.80 11.03
N ALA A 14 9.44 8.90 11.91
CA ALA A 14 10.86 8.93 11.59
C ALA A 14 11.53 7.84 12.45
N ALA A 15 12.51 7.05 12.05
CA ALA A 15 13.27 6.91 10.81
C ALA A 15 13.93 5.52 10.87
N GLY A 16 13.96 4.81 9.74
CA GLY A 16 14.95 3.79 9.42
C GLY A 16 15.48 4.14 8.04
N ALA A 17 16.79 4.23 7.86
CA ALA A 17 17.41 4.72 6.63
C ALA A 17 17.15 3.76 5.46
N VAL A 18 16.03 3.96 4.77
CA VAL A 18 15.80 3.46 3.42
C VAL A 18 16.31 4.52 2.44
N SER A 19 16.80 4.09 1.29
CA SER A 19 16.98 4.97 0.12
C SER A 19 15.73 5.81 -0.13
N ALA A 20 15.84 6.88 -0.91
CA ALA A 20 14.94 8.02 -1.12
C ALA A 20 13.52 7.69 -1.66
N CYS A 21 12.91 6.63 -1.17
CA CYS A 21 11.64 6.17 -1.61
C CYS A 21 10.52 6.98 -0.96
N ALA A 22 9.74 7.64 -1.81
CA ALA A 22 8.57 8.40 -1.42
C ALA A 22 7.31 7.61 -1.79
N CYS A 23 6.56 7.17 -0.78
CA CYS A 23 5.28 6.50 -0.97
C CYS A 23 4.12 7.36 -0.47
N THR A 24 3.00 7.25 -1.15
CA THR A 24 1.71 7.82 -0.74
C THR A 24 0.61 6.81 -0.94
N ASN A 25 -0.46 6.90 -0.16
CA ASN A 25 -1.66 6.11 -0.33
C ASN A 25 -2.91 6.98 -0.29
N ASN A 26 -4.01 6.44 -0.81
CA ASN A 26 -5.33 7.01 -0.55
C ASN A 26 -5.86 6.55 0.81
N ALA A 27 -6.85 7.27 1.34
CA ALA A 27 -7.54 6.92 2.59
C ALA A 27 -8.87 6.19 2.32
N ASP A 28 -8.89 5.28 1.33
CA ASP A 28 -10.08 4.52 0.94
C ASP A 28 -9.98 3.10 1.51
N ALA A 29 -11.00 2.66 2.25
CA ALA A 29 -10.95 1.44 3.02
C ALA A 29 -11.87 0.33 2.49
N GLY A 30 -11.54 -0.92 2.84
CA GLY A 30 -12.51 -2.02 2.82
C GLY A 30 -12.78 -2.67 1.46
N ARG A 31 -11.77 -2.82 0.60
CA ARG A 31 -11.90 -3.52 -0.70
C ARG A 31 -11.21 -4.88 -0.78
N TRP A 32 -10.51 -5.31 0.27
CA TRP A 32 -9.78 -6.58 0.30
C TRP A 32 -10.30 -7.46 1.44
N VAL A 33 -10.73 -8.67 1.11
CA VAL A 33 -11.13 -9.70 2.07
C VAL A 33 -10.51 -11.02 1.64
N ASP A 34 -9.58 -11.50 2.45
CA ASP A 34 -8.82 -12.73 2.23
C ASP A 34 -8.30 -13.26 3.58
N SER A 35 -7.84 -14.51 3.62
CA SER A 35 -7.13 -15.09 4.77
C SER A 35 -5.78 -14.43 5.03
N SER A 36 -5.17 -13.85 4.00
CA SER A 36 -3.93 -13.08 4.08
C SER A 36 -4.21 -11.58 4.12
N SER A 37 -3.46 -10.82 4.92
CA SER A 37 -3.59 -9.36 4.90
C SER A 37 -3.16 -8.81 3.52
N PRO A 38 -3.77 -7.72 3.03
CA PRO A 38 -3.38 -7.07 1.79
C PRO A 38 -1.99 -6.46 1.89
N GLY A 39 -1.53 -6.04 3.08
CA GLY A 39 -0.14 -5.62 3.23
C GLY A 39 0.83 -6.77 2.93
N ALA A 40 0.53 -7.99 3.38
CA ALA A 40 1.33 -9.17 3.05
C ALA A 40 1.23 -9.52 1.57
N VAL A 41 0.04 -9.52 0.98
CA VAL A 41 -0.15 -9.79 -0.46
C VAL A 41 0.53 -8.73 -1.33
N ALA A 42 0.49 -7.46 -0.94
CA ALA A 42 1.18 -6.38 -1.61
C ALA A 42 2.70 -6.55 -1.55
N ALA A 43 3.23 -6.95 -0.39
CA ALA A 43 4.66 -7.21 -0.21
C ALA A 43 5.15 -8.39 -1.06
N ASP A 44 4.37 -9.48 -1.11
CA ASP A 44 4.64 -10.61 -2.00
C ASP A 44 4.70 -10.15 -3.46
N LEU A 45 3.63 -9.48 -3.93
CA LEU A 45 3.54 -9.00 -5.31
C LEU A 45 4.65 -8.01 -5.65
N ALA A 46 5.04 -7.13 -4.73
CA ALA A 46 6.15 -6.20 -4.95
C ALA A 46 7.48 -6.95 -5.10
N THR A 47 7.77 -7.91 -4.22
CA THR A 47 9.01 -8.72 -4.26
C THR A 47 9.04 -9.69 -5.45
N GLU A 48 7.87 -10.05 -5.99
CA GLU A 48 7.73 -10.83 -7.23
C GLU A 48 7.96 -9.98 -8.50
N GLY A 49 8.21 -8.67 -8.37
CA GLY A 49 8.38 -7.74 -9.50
C GLY A 49 7.07 -7.20 -10.06
N GLY A 50 5.97 -7.33 -9.32
CA GLY A 50 4.61 -6.96 -9.71
C GLY A 50 3.71 -8.15 -10.02
N GLY A 51 2.53 -7.86 -10.55
CA GLY A 51 1.50 -8.85 -10.87
C GLY A 51 0.18 -8.55 -10.19
N CYS A 52 -0.76 -9.49 -10.27
CA CYS A 52 -2.08 -9.32 -9.68
C CYS A 52 -2.53 -10.57 -8.92
N ARG A 53 -3.29 -10.37 -7.84
CA ARG A 53 -3.86 -11.44 -7.01
C ARG A 53 -5.29 -11.10 -6.61
N SER A 54 -6.17 -12.10 -6.68
CA SER A 54 -7.53 -12.01 -6.15
C SER A 54 -7.55 -12.38 -4.68
N GLY A 55 -8.32 -11.65 -3.87
CA GLY A 55 -8.67 -12.09 -2.53
C GLY A 55 -9.60 -13.30 -2.59
N SER A 56 -9.54 -14.17 -1.58
CA SER A 56 -10.39 -15.37 -1.55
C SER A 56 -11.89 -15.06 -1.43
N GLU A 57 -12.26 -13.93 -0.85
CA GLU A 57 -13.66 -13.50 -0.71
C GLU A 57 -13.96 -12.23 -1.52
N GLN A 58 -13.09 -11.22 -1.46
CA GLN A 58 -13.27 -9.95 -2.15
C GLN A 58 -11.94 -9.30 -2.48
N GLY A 59 -11.91 -8.60 -3.61
CA GLY A 59 -10.81 -7.72 -3.96
C GLY A 59 -9.94 -8.29 -5.06
N TYR A 60 -9.38 -7.40 -5.86
CA TYR A 60 -8.37 -7.72 -6.87
C TYR A 60 -7.27 -6.68 -6.78
N MET A 61 -6.10 -7.13 -6.35
CA MET A 61 -4.92 -6.31 -6.13
C MET A 61 -3.97 -6.48 -7.30
N CYS A 62 -3.45 -5.37 -7.81
CA CYS A 62 -2.37 -5.37 -8.79
C CYS A 62 -1.25 -4.46 -8.32
N VAL A 63 0.00 -4.92 -8.50
CA VAL A 63 1.22 -4.13 -8.37
C VAL A 63 1.89 -4.06 -9.74
N SER A 64 2.24 -2.84 -10.16
CA SER A 64 2.97 -2.59 -11.40
C SER A 64 4.24 -1.81 -11.06
N ILE A 65 5.39 -2.28 -11.56
CA ILE A 65 6.68 -1.66 -11.30
C ILE A 65 7.33 -1.26 -12.63
N THR A 66 7.77 -0.01 -12.71
CA THR A 66 8.57 0.52 -13.83
C THR A 66 10.02 0.66 -13.39
N ASN A 67 10.96 0.24 -14.23
CA ASN A 67 12.39 0.17 -13.91
C ASN A 67 12.65 -0.61 -12.59
N PRO A 68 12.25 -1.89 -12.50
CA PRO A 68 12.30 -2.63 -11.25
C PRO A 68 13.73 -2.74 -10.71
N ASN A 69 13.84 -2.60 -9.40
CA ASN A 69 15.04 -2.82 -8.63
C ASN A 69 14.66 -3.17 -7.18
N GLU A 70 15.60 -3.75 -6.44
CA GLU A 70 15.38 -4.21 -5.06
C GLU A 70 14.88 -3.07 -4.15
N SER A 71 15.34 -1.84 -4.35
CA SER A 71 14.97 -0.69 -3.50
C SER A 71 13.50 -0.29 -3.65
N ILE A 72 12.96 -0.23 -4.88
CA ILE A 72 11.54 0.12 -5.09
C ILE A 72 10.61 -1.03 -4.64
N GLU A 73 11.05 -2.28 -4.79
CA GLU A 73 10.32 -3.48 -4.36
C GLU A 73 10.21 -3.55 -2.83
N GLU A 74 11.34 -3.45 -2.13
CA GLU A 74 11.38 -3.39 -0.66
C GLU A 74 10.61 -2.18 -0.13
N CYS A 75 10.68 -1.04 -0.82
CA CYS A 75 9.97 0.14 -0.39
C CYS A 75 8.45 -0.03 -0.43
N MET A 76 7.90 -0.50 -1.55
CA MET A 76 6.47 -0.77 -1.68
C MET A 76 6.02 -1.81 -0.66
N ALA A 77 6.78 -2.89 -0.50
CA ALA A 77 6.49 -3.95 0.46
C ALA A 77 6.42 -3.41 1.89
N ASN A 78 7.46 -2.70 2.33
CA ASN A 78 7.52 -2.12 3.66
C ASN A 78 6.41 -1.09 3.88
N PHE A 79 6.16 -0.21 2.92
CA PHE A 79 5.11 0.80 3.05
C PHE A 79 3.72 0.16 3.16
N ALA A 80 3.40 -0.83 2.32
CA ALA A 80 2.12 -1.53 2.35
C ALA A 80 1.88 -2.25 3.69
N ILE A 81 2.91 -2.92 4.23
CA ILE A 81 2.85 -3.56 5.56
C ILE A 81 2.62 -2.52 6.66
N ASN A 82 3.35 -1.40 6.65
CA ASN A 82 3.25 -0.38 7.70
C ASN A 82 1.96 0.44 7.60
N ALA A 83 1.36 0.54 6.41
CA ALA A 83 0.13 1.29 6.16
C ALA A 83 -1.15 0.46 6.40
N GLN A 84 -1.06 -0.84 6.73
CA GLN A 84 -2.22 -1.65 7.08
C GLN A 84 -2.68 -1.36 8.53
N SER A 85 -3.97 -1.53 8.87
CA SER A 85 -4.38 -1.29 10.26
C SER A 85 -3.75 -2.28 11.24
N TYR A 86 -3.67 -1.86 12.51
CA TYR A 86 -3.21 -2.66 13.63
C TYR A 86 -3.97 -4.00 13.78
N HIS A 87 -5.25 -4.03 13.39
CA HIS A 87 -6.08 -5.23 13.51
C HIS A 87 -5.99 -6.17 12.30
N SER A 88 -5.21 -5.82 11.26
CA SER A 88 -5.01 -6.62 10.05
C SER A 88 -6.31 -7.00 9.31
N ASP A 89 -7.43 -6.35 9.63
CA ASP A 89 -8.78 -6.57 9.10
C ASP A 89 -9.39 -5.30 8.48
N TRP A 90 -8.93 -4.11 8.91
CA TRP A 90 -9.29 -2.82 8.33
C TRP A 90 -8.13 -2.30 7.50
N PHE A 91 -8.32 -2.09 6.20
CA PHE A 91 -7.27 -1.53 5.34
C PHE A 91 -7.63 -0.11 5.03
N LEU A 92 -6.66 0.80 5.20
CA LEU A 92 -6.90 2.24 5.07
C LEU A 92 -6.72 2.72 3.63
N TRP A 93 -6.31 1.85 2.71
CA TRP A 93 -5.93 2.20 1.35
C TRP A 93 -6.40 1.18 0.32
N THR A 94 -6.63 1.67 -0.89
CA THR A 94 -6.90 0.92 -2.12
C THR A 94 -5.94 1.30 -3.23
N SER A 95 -5.08 2.28 -3.02
CA SER A 95 -3.95 2.57 -3.90
C SER A 95 -2.72 2.98 -3.10
N ILE A 96 -1.54 2.57 -3.58
CA ILE A 96 -0.24 3.03 -3.10
C ILE A 96 0.59 3.41 -4.33
N ASP A 97 1.24 4.56 -4.29
CA ASP A 97 2.20 4.98 -5.30
C ASP A 97 3.53 5.27 -4.62
N CYS A 98 4.59 4.59 -5.06
CA CYS A 98 5.95 4.71 -4.57
C CYS A 98 6.90 5.11 -5.71
N THR A 99 7.90 5.92 -5.39
CA THR A 99 8.97 6.31 -6.34
C THR A 99 10.34 6.25 -5.67
N ASP A 100 11.35 5.71 -6.35
CA ASP A 100 12.76 5.76 -5.96
C ASP A 100 13.64 6.03 -7.20
N GLY A 101 14.18 7.24 -7.31
CA GLY A 101 14.87 7.69 -8.52
C GLY A 101 13.97 7.63 -9.76
N ASP A 102 14.40 6.90 -10.79
CA ASP A 102 13.65 6.68 -12.03
C ASP A 102 12.68 5.48 -11.96
N SER A 103 12.61 4.81 -10.81
CA SER A 103 11.76 3.64 -10.58
C SER A 103 10.45 4.01 -9.91
N THR A 104 9.36 3.40 -10.35
CA THR A 104 8.03 3.63 -9.79
C THR A 104 7.33 2.33 -9.52
N ALA A 105 6.53 2.27 -8.45
CA ALA A 105 5.64 1.17 -8.16
C ALA A 105 4.25 1.70 -7.84
N THR A 106 3.24 1.18 -8.52
CA THR A 106 1.83 1.50 -8.27
C THR A 106 1.10 0.25 -7.87
N LEU A 107 0.38 0.33 -6.76
CA LEU A 107 -0.55 -0.66 -6.29
C LEU A 107 -1.98 -0.14 -6.46
N SER A 108 -2.89 -1.02 -6.88
CA SER A 108 -4.33 -0.76 -6.84
C SER A 108 -5.12 -1.97 -6.34
N ILE A 109 -6.20 -1.71 -5.61
CA ILE A 109 -7.19 -2.71 -5.19
C ILE A 109 -8.55 -2.29 -5.75
N THR A 110 -9.16 -3.17 -6.51
CA THR A 110 -10.52 -3.02 -7.03
C THR A 110 -11.45 -4.06 -6.40
N GLY A 111 -12.77 -3.90 -6.51
CA GLY A 111 -13.72 -4.84 -5.91
C GLY A 111 -13.74 -6.23 -6.57
N SER A 112 -13.28 -6.32 -7.82
CA SER A 112 -13.20 -7.55 -8.62
C SER A 112 -12.20 -7.36 -9.75
N ALA A 113 -11.71 -8.48 -10.32
CA ALA A 113 -10.87 -8.41 -11.52
C ALA A 113 -11.58 -7.69 -12.68
N PRO A 114 -10.84 -6.94 -13.52
CA PRO A 114 -11.40 -6.37 -14.74
C PRO A 114 -11.90 -7.49 -15.67
N ALA A 115 -13.01 -7.23 -16.36
CA ALA A 115 -13.65 -8.15 -17.30
C ALA A 115 -12.87 -8.32 -18.61
#